data_AF-A0A0D0ASF0-F1
#
_entry.id   AF-A0A0D0ASF0-F1
#
_cell.length_a   1.000
_cell.length_b   1.000
_cell.length_c   1.000
_cell.angle_alpha   90.00
_cell.angle_beta   90.00
_cell.angle_gamma   90.00
#
_symmetry.space_group_name_H-M   'P 1'
#
loop_
_entity.id
_entity.type
_entity.pdbx_description
1 polymer ?
#
loop_
_entity_poly.entity_id
_entity_poly.type
_entity_poly.pdbx_seq_one_letter_code
_entity_poly.pdbx_strand_id
1 'polypeptide(L)' 'YLSACQTNYHNNYSVKDGTRTYYGGIPSYLQVAKHQFIQLKLAMSWMDLMQIP' A
#
# COMPACT_ATOMS: atom_id res chain seq x y z
N TYR A 1 -11.30 -11.17 -3.72
CA TYR A 1 -10.92 -11.96 -2.54
C TYR A 1 -10.81 -13.42 -2.91
N LEU A 2 -9.70 -14.06 -2.59
CA LEU A 2 -9.53 -15.52 -2.71
C LEU A 2 -9.51 -16.13 -1.31
N SER A 3 -10.53 -16.94 -0.99
CA SER A 3 -10.73 -17.50 0.34
C SER A 3 -9.62 -18.45 0.78
N ALA A 4 -9.07 -19.24 -0.15
CA ALA A 4 -8.01 -20.21 0.15
C ALA A 4 -6.70 -19.57 0.66
N CYS A 5 -6.40 -18.35 0.23
CA CYS A 5 -5.15 -17.65 0.58
C CYS A 5 -5.41 -16.36 1.38
N GLN A 6 -6.67 -16.08 1.71
CA GLN A 6 -7.14 -14.85 2.36
C GLN A 6 -6.59 -13.56 1.72
N THR A 7 -6.43 -13.58 0.39
CA THR A 7 -5.76 -12.49 -0.35
C THR A 7 -6.75 -11.78 -1.26
N ASN A 8 -6.74 -10.46 -1.23
CA ASN A 8 -7.45 -9.60 -2.16
C ASN A 8 -6.53 -9.19 -3.31
N TYR A 9 -6.80 -9.70 -4.50
CA TYR A 9 -6.05 -9.36 -5.70
C TYR A 9 -6.69 -8.16 -6.40
N HIS A 10 -5.85 -7.21 -6.77
CA HIS A 10 -6.17 -6.08 -7.64
C HIS A 10 -5.22 -6.14 -8.84
N ASN A 11 -5.49 -5.30 -9.86
CA ASN A 11 -4.69 -5.29 -11.08
C ASN A 11 -3.18 -5.08 -10.82
N ASN A 12 -2.83 -4.19 -9.89
CA ASN A 12 -1.44 -3.74 -9.70
C ASN A 12 -0.84 -4.14 -8.32
N TYR A 13 -1.65 -4.75 -7.44
CA TYR A 13 -1.23 -5.13 -6.11
C TYR A 13 -2.13 -6.23 -5.52
N SER A 14 -1.63 -6.89 -4.49
CA SER A 14 -2.42 -7.79 -3.64
C SER A 14 -2.44 -7.27 -2.20
N VAL A 15 -3.51 -7.58 -1.47
CA VAL A 15 -3.62 -7.30 -0.02
C VAL A 15 -3.83 -8.62 0.71
N LYS A 16 -2.93 -8.93 1.64
CA LYS A 16 -3.02 -10.11 2.52
C LYS A 16 -2.73 -9.65 3.95
N ASP A 17 -3.59 -10.00 4.90
CA ASP A 17 -3.42 -9.66 6.32
C ASP A 17 -3.17 -8.15 6.56
N GLY A 18 -3.87 -7.30 5.81
CA GLY A 18 -3.69 -5.84 5.85
C GLY A 18 -2.43 -5.31 5.15
N THR A 19 -1.51 -6.18 4.76
CA THR A 19 -0.28 -5.83 4.05
C THR A 19 -0.52 -5.77 2.55
N ARG A 20 -0.21 -4.63 1.93
CA ARG A 20 -0.32 -4.41 0.49
C ARG A 20 1.03 -4.67 -0.19
N THR A 21 1.06 -5.56 -1.18
CA THR A 21 2.24 -5.89 -1.99
C THR A 21 2.01 -5.50 -3.44
N TYR A 22 2.89 -4.68 -4.00
CA TYR A 22 2.80 -4.21 -5.39
C TYR A 22 3.65 -5.09 -6.33
N TYR A 23 3.09 -5.54 -7.45
CA TYR A 23 3.79 -6.47 -8.36
C TYR A 23 4.96 -5.81 -9.11
N GLY A 24 4.85 -4.52 -9.42
CA GLY A 24 5.88 -3.73 -10.11
C GLY A 24 6.82 -2.95 -9.19
N GLY A 25 6.84 -3.26 -7.89
CA GLY A 25 7.49 -2.44 -6.87
C GLY A 25 6.61 -1.30 -6.35
N ILE A 26 7.07 -0.59 -5.32
CA ILE A 26 6.30 0.46 -4.66
C ILE A 26 6.17 1.68 -5.61
N PRO A 27 4.96 2.13 -5.94
CA PRO A 27 4.77 3.27 -6.84
C PRO A 27 5.13 4.59 -6.17
N SER A 28 5.52 5.59 -6.96
CA SER A 28 5.84 6.94 -6.45
C SER A 28 4.65 7.66 -5.82
N TYR A 29 3.42 7.24 -6.16
CA TYR A 29 2.17 7.74 -5.57
C TYR A 29 1.37 6.57 -4.99
N LEU A 30 1.09 6.65 -3.69
CA LEU A 30 0.31 5.66 -2.96
C LEU A 30 -1.15 6.09 -2.91
N GLN A 31 -2.06 5.21 -3.32
CA GLN A 31 -3.48 5.42 -3.11
C GLN A 31 -3.86 5.05 -1.67
N VAL A 32 -4.29 6.04 -0.90
CA VAL A 32 -4.67 5.89 0.52
C VAL A 32 -6.18 5.83 0.73
N ALA A 33 -6.96 6.37 -0.21
CA ALA A 33 -8.41 6.20 -0.26
C ALA A 33 -8.94 6.27 -1.70
N LYS A 34 -10.25 6.19 -1.89
CA LYS A 34 -10.87 6.28 -3.23
C LYS A 34 -10.52 7.63 -3.89
N HIS A 35 -9.78 7.57 -5.00
CA HIS A 35 -9.26 8.75 -5.72
C HIS A 35 -8.38 9.71 -4.90
N GLN A 36 -7.80 9.26 -3.77
CA GLN A 36 -6.88 10.06 -2.96
C GLN A 36 -5.50 9.42 -2.98
N PHE A 37 -4.49 10.21 -3.34
CA PHE A 37 -3.11 9.77 -3.53
C PHE A 37 -2.15 10.67 -2.78
N ILE A 38 -1.08 10.09 -2.25
CA ILE A 38 0.04 10.80 -1.63
C ILE A 38 1.35 10.37 -2.27
N GLN A 39 2.37 11.23 -2.27
CA GLN A 39 3.70 10.83 -2.72
C GLN A 39 4.35 9.88 -1.72
N LEU A 40 5.06 8.87 -2.21
CA LEU A 40 5.81 7.93 -1.37
C LEU A 40 6.82 8.64 -0.47
N LYS A 41 7.54 9.64 -1.01
CA LYS A 41 8.50 10.44 -0.24
C LYS A 41 7.83 11.19 0.91
N LEU A 42 6.64 11.75 0.67
CA LEU A 42 5.87 12.45 1.70
C LEU A 42 5.42 11.47 2.80
N ALA A 43 4.95 10.28 2.42
CA ALA A 43 4.58 9.23 3.36
C ALA A 43 5.78 8.80 4.22
N MET A 44 6.96 8.63 3.62
CA MET A 44 8.21 8.33 4.33
C MET A 44 8.58 9.41 5.33
N SER A 45 8.56 10.69 4.93
CA SER A 45 8.82 11.80 5.85
C SER A 45 7.84 11.84 7.02
N TRP A 46 6.57 11.49 6.82
CA TRP A 46 5.62 11.38 7.92
C TRP A 46 5.94 10.21 8.86
N MET A 47 6.34 9.05 8.33
CA MET A 47 6.75 7.91 9.16
C MET A 47 7.97 8.27 10.03
N ASP A 48 8.96 8.95 9.45
CA ASP A 48 10.15 9.43 10.16
C ASP A 48 9.77 10.39 11.31
N LEU A 49 8.84 11.32 11.05
CA LEU A 49 8.36 12.28 12.05
C LEU A 49 7.49 11.63 13.14
N MET A 50 6.72 10.61 12.78
CA MET A 50 5.83 9.92 13.71
C MET A 50 6.57 8.87 14.56
N GLN A 51 7.88 8.64 14.32
CA GLN A 51 8.69 7.63 15.02
C GLN A 51 7.98 6.27 15.12
N ILE A 52 7.23 5.90 14.08
CA ILE A 52 6.49 4.64 14.08
C ILE A 52 7.57 3.53 14.01
N PRO A 53 7.71 2.71 15.07
CA PRO A 53 8.70 1.63 15.09
C PRO A 53 8.40 0.55 14.04
#